data_AF-A0A9E5NM62-F1
#
_entry.id   AF-A0A9E5NM62-F1
#
_cell.length_a   1.000
_cell.length_b   1.000
_cell.length_c   1.000
_cell.angle_alpha   90.00
_cell.angle_beta   90.00
_cell.angle_gamma   90.00
#
_symmetry.space_group_name_H-M   'P 1'
#
loop_
_entity.id
_entity.type
_entity.pdbx_description
1 polymer ?
#
loop_
_entity_poly.entity_id
_entity_poly.type
_entity_poly.pdbx_seq_one_letter_code
_entity_poly.pdbx_strand_id
1 'polypeptide(L)' 'MGKKRAAKKEKERSRMGQVRCLNCFERVTVPPRAEKIACPACGWEWRISWVNPDLPKVRGPLWERMKF' A
#
# COMPACT_ATOMS: atom_id res chain seq x y z
N MET A 1 -13.10 -18.84 -26.30
CA MET A 1 -11.96 -18.11 -25.70
C MET A 1 -12.27 -16.61 -25.72
N GLY A 2 -12.28 -15.88 -24.58
CA GLY A 2 -12.48 -14.41 -24.66
C GLY A 2 -12.83 -13.62 -23.39
N LYS A 3 -13.33 -14.22 -22.31
CA LYS A 3 -13.87 -13.46 -21.15
C LYS A 3 -12.89 -13.17 -19.99
N LYS A 4 -11.58 -13.17 -20.19
CA LYS A 4 -10.59 -12.99 -19.08
C LYS A 4 -9.98 -11.59 -18.92
N ARG A 5 -10.17 -10.66 -19.88
CA ARG A 5 -9.46 -9.36 -19.86
C ARG A 5 -10.18 -8.23 -19.13
N ALA A 6 -11.53 -8.21 -19.11
CA ALA A 6 -12.30 -7.12 -18.50
C ALA A 6 -12.24 -7.15 -16.96
N ALA A 7 -12.49 -8.30 -16.33
CA ALA A 7 -12.47 -8.45 -14.87
C ALA A 7 -11.07 -8.24 -14.24
N LYS A 8 -10.00 -8.47 -15.01
CA LYS A 8 -8.62 -8.20 -14.56
C LYS A 8 -8.35 -6.70 -14.41
N LYS A 9 -8.90 -5.89 -15.32
CA LYS A 9 -8.66 -4.44 -15.41
C LYS A 9 -9.31 -3.66 -14.27
N GLU A 10 -10.48 -4.10 -13.81
CA GLU A 10 -11.22 -3.47 -12.71
C GLU A 10 -10.61 -3.80 -11.33
N LYS A 11 -10.21 -5.06 -11.11
CA LYS A 11 -9.41 -5.46 -9.94
C LYS A 11 -8.04 -4.76 -9.91
N GLU A 12 -7.39 -4.54 -11.05
CA GLU A 12 -6.14 -3.78 -11.14
C GLU A 12 -6.32 -2.30 -10.81
N ARG A 13 -7.44 -1.68 -11.24
CA ARG A 13 -7.78 -0.31 -10.84
C ARG A 13 -7.99 -0.17 -9.33
N SER A 14 -8.59 -1.18 -8.69
CA SER A 14 -8.73 -1.21 -7.21
C SER A 14 -7.41 -1.32 -6.45
N ARG A 15 -6.31 -1.72 -7.11
CA ARG A 15 -4.99 -1.89 -6.49
C ARG A 15 -4.11 -0.65 -6.62
N MET A 16 -4.51 0.34 -7.42
CA MET A 16 -3.82 1.62 -7.49
C MET A 16 -3.94 2.33 -6.13
N GLY A 17 -2.85 2.90 -5.63
CA GLY A 17 -2.80 3.49 -4.29
C GLY A 17 -2.71 2.49 -3.13
N GLN A 18 -2.65 1.17 -3.37
CA GLN A 18 -2.52 0.18 -2.30
C GLN A 18 -1.10 -0.39 -2.21
N VAL A 19 -0.58 -0.51 -1.00
CA VAL A 19 0.66 -1.23 -0.69
C VAL A 19 0.37 -2.45 0.18
N ARG A 20 1.27 -3.44 0.18
CA ARG A 20 1.25 -4.50 1.18
C ARG A 20 2.08 -4.08 2.38
N CYS A 21 1.57 -4.31 3.57
CA CYS A 21 2.35 -4.27 4.79
C CYS A 21 3.48 -5.30 4.71
N LEU A 22 4.72 -4.92 5.04
CA LEU A 22 5.84 -5.86 5.00
C LEU A 22 5.94 -6.72 6.28
N ASN A 23 5.11 -6.45 7.28
CA ASN A 23 5.02 -7.25 8.52
C ASN A 23 3.90 -8.31 8.44
N CYS A 24 2.64 -7.89 8.22
CA CYS A 24 1.49 -8.81 8.20
C CYS A 24 0.97 -9.16 6.79
N PHE A 25 1.58 -8.62 5.73
CA PHE A 25 1.19 -8.84 4.31
C PHE A 25 -0.20 -8.36 3.89
N GLU A 26 -0.96 -7.76 4.80
CA GLU A 26 -2.27 -7.18 4.51
C GLU A 26 -2.16 -5.95 3.59
N ARG A 27 -3.19 -5.70 2.78
CA ARG A 27 -3.22 -4.54 1.89
C ARG A 27 -3.68 -3.30 2.64
N VAL A 28 -2.95 -2.21 2.44
CA VAL A 28 -3.22 -0.90 3.02
C VAL A 28 -3.39 0.10 1.90
N THR A 29 -4.55 0.77 1.87
CA THR A 29 -4.79 1.89 0.96
C THR A 29 -4.03 3.10 1.50
N VAL A 30 -3.14 3.65 0.69
CA VAL A 30 -2.38 4.85 1.03
C VAL A 30 -3.05 6.06 0.40
N PRO A 31 -3.40 7.10 1.18
CA PRO A 31 -3.90 8.35 0.63
C PRO A 31 -2.87 8.96 -0.34
N PRO A 32 -3.27 9.51 -1.50
CA PRO A 32 -2.34 10.11 -2.45
C PRO A 32 -1.41 11.12 -1.78
N ARG A 33 -0.11 11.02 -2.07
CA ARG A 33 0.97 11.87 -1.51
C ARG A 33 1.23 11.71 -0.01
N ALA A 34 0.59 10.76 0.68
CA ALA A 34 0.93 10.50 2.09
C ALA A 34 2.35 9.93 2.20
N GLU A 35 3.20 10.54 3.02
CA GLU A 35 4.59 10.10 3.23
C GLU A 35 4.70 8.99 4.28
N LYS A 36 3.64 8.76 5.04
CA LYS A 36 3.59 7.82 6.16
C LYS A 36 2.22 7.15 6.18
N ILE A 37 2.18 5.88 6.56
CA ILE A 37 0.93 5.14 6.73
C ILE A 37 1.07 4.14 7.87
N ALA A 38 0.04 4.04 8.71
CA ALA A 38 -0.08 2.97 9.69
C ALA A 38 -0.88 1.81 9.08
N CYS A 39 -0.41 0.58 9.27
CA CYS A 39 -1.17 -0.60 8.88
C CYS A 39 -2.33 -0.78 9.87
N PRO A 40 -3.61 -0.78 9.43
CA PRO A 40 -4.76 -0.95 10.32
C PRO A 40 -4.86 -2.36 10.91
N ALA A 41 -4.17 -3.35 10.32
CA ALA A 41 -4.23 -4.73 10.77
C ALA A 41 -3.23 -5.05 11.90
N CYS A 42 -2.00 -4.54 11.81
CA CYS A 42 -0.96 -4.84 12.81
C CYS A 42 -0.40 -3.61 13.54
N GLY A 43 -0.86 -2.40 13.19
CA GLY A 43 -0.41 -1.15 13.79
C GLY A 43 0.95 -0.64 13.31
N TRP A 44 1.64 -1.35 12.42
CA TRP A 44 2.97 -0.94 11.97
C TRP A 44 2.94 0.32 11.10
N GLU A 45 3.72 1.32 11.46
CA GLU A 45 3.94 2.53 10.66
C GLU A 45 5.05 2.35 9.62
N TRP A 46 4.74 2.72 8.39
CA TRP A 46 5.61 2.61 7.22
C TRP A 46 5.85 3.98 6.61
N ARG A 47 7.09 4.23 6.17
CA ARG A 47 7.43 5.35 5.28
C ARG A 47 7.03 5.00 3.86
N ILE A 48 6.29 5.89 3.21
CA ILE A 48 5.84 5.76 1.83
C ILE A 48 6.52 6.81 0.96
N SER A 49 6.98 6.38 -0.20
CA SER A 49 7.39 7.27 -1.29
C SER A 49 6.51 7.04 -2.51
N TRP A 50 6.40 8.03 -3.37
CA TRP A 50 5.56 7.97 -4.56
C TRP A 50 6.41 8.06 -5.81
N VAL A 51 6.20 7.15 -6.76
CA VAL A 51 6.75 7.30 -8.11
C VAL A 51 5.86 8.22 -8.94
N ASN A 52 4.54 8.10 -8.75
CA ASN A 52 3.51 9.02 -9.21
C ASN A 52 2.36 8.98 -8.18
N PRO A 53 1.32 9.83 -8.28
CA PRO A 53 0.23 9.90 -7.29
C PRO A 53 -0.57 8.61 -7.08
N ASP A 54 -0.45 7.63 -7.97
CA ASP A 54 -1.20 6.36 -7.94
C ASP A 54 -0.33 5.15 -7.55
N LEU A 55 1.00 5.31 -7.51
CA LEU A 55 1.96 4.24 -7.25
C LEU A 55 2.79 4.54 -5.99
N PRO A 56 2.23 4.24 -4.80
CA PRO A 56 2.97 4.27 -3.55
C PRO A 56 3.94 3.08 -3.45
N LYS A 57 5.07 3.31 -2.79
CA LYS A 57 6.07 2.30 -2.44
C LYS A 57 6.46 2.42 -0.97
N VAL A 58 6.49 1.28 -0.27
CA VAL A 58 7.02 1.19 1.10
C VAL A 58 8.54 1.32 1.05
N ARG A 59 9.10 2.23 1.85
CA ARG A 59 10.56 2.44 1.97
C ARG A 59 11.16 1.76 3.19
N GLY A 60 10.39 1.63 4.27
CA GLY A 60 10.83 0.98 5.49
C GLY A 60 9.94 1.34 6.68
N PRO A 61 10.11 0.66 7.82
CA PRO A 61 9.37 0.96 9.04
C PRO A 61 9.79 2.31 9.64
N LEU A 62 8.86 2.94 10.37
CA LEU A 62 9.15 4.06 11.25
C LEU A 62 9.54 3.54 12.63
N TRP A 63 10.78 3.02 12.73
CA TRP A 63 11.32 2.47 13.98
C TRP A 63 11.29 3.47 15.14
N GLU A 64 11.44 4.77 14.87
CA GLU A 64 11.41 5.85 15.88
C GLU A 64 10.10 5.93 16.68
N ARG A 65 8.98 5.45 16.12
CA ARG A 65 7.68 5.43 16.81
C ARG A 65 7.32 4.07 17.39
N MET A 66 8.07 3.04 17.06
CA MET A 66 7.94 1.70 17.64
C MET A 66 8.82 1.65 18.89
N LYS A 67 8.33 2.24 19.99
CA LYS A 67 8.91 1.99 21.31
C LYS A 67 8.58 0.54 21.70
N PHE A 68 9.62 -0.24 21.93
CA PHE A 68 9.55 -1.57 22.53
C PHE A 68 9.24 -1.47 24.02
#